data_AF-A0ABD1VXV4-F1
#
_entry.id   AF-A0ABD1VXV4-F1
#
_cell.length_a   1.000
_cell.length_b   1.000
_cell.length_c   1.000
_cell.angle_alpha   90.00
_cell.angle_beta   90.00
_cell.angle_gamma   90.00
#
_symmetry.space_group_name_H-M   'P 1'
#
loop_
_entity.id
_entity.type
_entity.pdbx_description
1 polymer ?
#
loop_
_entity_poly.entity_id
_entity_poly.type
_entity_poly.pdbx_seq_one_letter_code
_entity_poly.pdbx_strand_id
1 'polypeptide(L)'
;MSTVNGQWVAKIKGFDVESVPSTLPFERGEAMDEDDHDEEDAPTSSHPSDLRSSHIPSSFSFSEDHYNFLNGRIDLLTSTVNGLQHTVDGLQQSVDGLTSLHQQVLASQQALNSRFDMMFPPPPPKN
;
A
#
# COMPACT_ATOMS: atom_id res chain seq x y z
N MET A 1 9.81 -10.99 -17.52
CA MET A 1 10.04 -9.71 -16.83
C MET A 1 10.84 -8.82 -17.76
N SER A 2 10.41 -7.59 -18.02
CA SER A 2 11.13 -6.66 -18.91
C SER A 2 11.34 -5.35 -18.20
N THR A 3 12.54 -4.79 -18.34
CA THR A 3 12.89 -3.46 -17.87
C THR A 3 12.63 -2.45 -18.99
N VAL A 4 12.00 -1.33 -18.65
CA VAL A 4 11.95 -0.14 -19.49
C VAL A 4 12.54 0.99 -18.64
N ASN A 5 13.58 1.65 -19.14
CA ASN A 5 14.29 2.75 -18.45
C ASN A 5 14.75 2.43 -17.00
N GLY A 6 15.23 1.21 -16.74
CA GLY A 6 15.85 0.87 -15.46
C GLY A 6 14.89 0.74 -14.27
N GLN A 7 13.58 0.86 -14.49
CA GLN A 7 12.57 0.70 -13.45
C GLN A 7 11.84 -0.64 -13.61
N TRP A 8 11.66 -1.36 -12.50
CA TRP A 8 10.97 -2.64 -12.48
C TRP A 8 9.46 -2.41 -12.61
N VAL A 9 8.89 -2.77 -13.76
CA VAL A 9 7.45 -2.65 -14.00
C VAL A 9 6.80 -4.04 -14.00
N ALA A 10 5.88 -4.25 -13.06
CA ALA A 10 5.01 -5.41 -13.06
C ALA A 10 3.91 -5.22 -14.12
N LYS A 11 3.91 -6.06 -15.16
CA LYS A 11 2.81 -6.10 -16.14
C LYS A 11 1.60 -6.79 -15.52
N ILE A 12 0.75 -6.03 -14.84
CA ILE A 12 -0.60 -6.45 -14.49
C ILE A 12 -1.49 -6.25 -15.72
N LYS A 13 -2.03 -7.35 -16.24
CA LYS A 13 -2.89 -7.37 -17.41
C LYS A 13 -4.23 -6.72 -17.03
N GLY A 14 -4.45 -5.48 -17.45
CA GLY A 14 -5.73 -4.76 -17.27
C GLY A 14 -5.68 -3.46 -16.44
N PHE A 15 -4.50 -2.93 -16.10
CA PHE A 15 -4.39 -1.63 -15.42
C PHE A 15 -3.65 -0.64 -16.33
N ASP A 16 -4.40 0.30 -16.90
CA ASP A 16 -3.86 1.40 -17.68
C ASP A 16 -3.59 2.58 -16.74
N VAL A 17 -2.33 2.99 -16.63
CA VAL A 17 -1.88 3.99 -15.64
C VAL A 17 -2.31 5.41 -16.00
N GLU A 18 -2.89 5.61 -17.19
CA GLU A 18 -3.26 6.93 -17.71
C GLU A 18 -4.69 7.37 -17.34
N SER A 19 -5.49 6.53 -16.66
CA SER A 19 -6.90 6.85 -16.36
C SER A 19 -7.18 7.21 -14.89
N VAL A 20 -6.37 8.09 -14.30
CA VAL A 20 -6.71 8.71 -13.00
C VAL A 20 -7.34 10.08 -13.25
N PRO A 21 -8.66 10.28 -13.02
CA PRO A 21 -9.23 11.61 -13.02
C PRO A 21 -8.72 12.33 -11.77
N SER A 22 -7.89 13.35 -12.01
CA SER A 22 -7.47 14.30 -10.99
C SER A 22 -8.67 15.12 -10.49
N THR A 23 -8.51 15.64 -9.28
CA THR A 23 -9.23 16.79 -8.66
C THR A 23 -10.44 16.47 -7.77
N LEU A 24 -10.18 16.47 -6.46
CA LEU A 24 -11.13 16.88 -5.40
C LEU A 24 -11.15 18.43 -5.33
N PRO A 25 -12.30 19.04 -4.99
CA PRO A 25 -12.26 20.20 -4.12
C PRO A 25 -13.22 20.05 -2.92
N PHE A 26 -12.67 20.28 -1.73
CA PHE A 26 -13.39 20.47 -0.48
C PHE A 26 -13.35 21.99 -0.21
N GLU A 27 -14.48 22.68 -0.35
CA GLU A 27 -14.66 24.09 0.06
C GLU A 27 -15.98 24.19 0.82
N ARG A 28 -15.92 24.42 2.14
CA ARG A 28 -15.88 25.74 2.82
C ARG A 28 -17.31 26.28 2.99
N GLY A 29 -17.76 26.24 4.24
CA GLY A 29 -19.07 26.74 4.64
C GLY A 29 -19.11 28.26 4.72
N GLU A 30 -20.33 28.79 4.57
CA GLU A 30 -20.72 30.13 5.02
C GLU A 30 -22.13 30.04 5.62
N ALA A 31 -22.24 30.54 6.85
CA ALA A 31 -23.49 30.84 7.52
C ALA A 31 -23.89 32.27 7.14
N MET A 32 -25.19 32.49 6.88
CA MET A 32 -25.79 33.82 6.84
C MET A 32 -27.10 33.77 7.61
N ASP A 33 -27.13 34.59 8.65
CA ASP A 33 -28.23 34.89 9.56
C ASP A 33 -29.25 35.86 8.94
N GLU A 34 -30.49 35.76 9.44
CA GLU A 34 -31.53 36.78 9.61
C GLU A 34 -32.14 37.48 8.38
N ASP A 35 -33.42 37.22 8.13
CA ASP A 35 -34.39 38.26 7.78
C ASP A 35 -35.80 37.87 8.27
N ASP A 36 -36.35 38.73 9.14
CA ASP A 36 -37.70 38.72 9.69
C ASP A 36 -38.74 39.04 8.60
N HIS A 37 -39.82 38.25 8.52
CA HIS A 37 -41.11 38.73 8.02
C HIS A 37 -42.28 37.92 8.60
N ASP A 38 -42.93 38.56 9.58
CA ASP A 38 -44.37 38.63 9.91
C ASP A 38 -45.25 37.38 9.76
N GLU A 39 -45.85 36.99 10.91
CA GLU A 39 -47.05 36.17 11.01
C GLU A 39 -48.19 36.73 10.14
N GLU A 40 -49.01 35.84 9.57
CA GLU A 40 -50.48 35.83 9.70
C GLU A 40 -51.07 34.69 8.82
N ASP A 41 -52.13 34.07 9.34
CA ASP A 41 -53.06 33.13 8.70
C ASP A 41 -52.62 31.70 8.33
N ALA A 42 -52.90 30.77 9.26
CA ALA A 42 -53.43 29.45 8.89
C ALA A 42 -54.96 29.52 8.81
N PRO A 43 -55.60 28.87 7.81
CA PRO A 43 -56.30 27.66 8.21
C PRO A 43 -56.24 26.50 7.19
N THR A 44 -56.00 25.33 7.76
CA THR A 44 -56.55 24.01 7.39
C THR A 44 -56.19 23.37 6.04
N SER A 45 -55.73 22.13 6.19
CA SER A 45 -56.04 21.00 5.30
C SER A 45 -55.34 21.01 3.93
N SER A 46 -54.19 20.36 3.87
CA SER A 46 -54.04 19.12 3.09
C SER A 46 -52.81 18.36 3.54
N HIS A 47 -53.08 17.18 4.07
CA HIS A 47 -52.16 16.07 4.36
C HIS A 47 -50.99 15.98 3.35
N PRO A 48 -49.71 16.10 3.75
CA PRO A 48 -48.63 15.63 2.90
C PRO A 48 -48.51 14.11 3.06
N SER A 49 -49.41 13.35 2.43
CA SER A 49 -49.25 11.90 2.27
C SER A 49 -48.11 11.52 1.31
N ASP A 50 -47.39 12.49 0.74
CA ASP A 50 -46.39 12.23 -0.30
C ASP A 50 -44.96 12.05 0.22
N LEU A 51 -44.79 11.63 1.49
CA LEU A 51 -43.54 11.03 1.94
C LEU A 51 -43.55 9.51 1.72
N ARG A 52 -43.83 9.05 0.49
CA ARG A 52 -43.58 7.63 0.15
C ARG A 52 -43.46 7.30 -1.32
N SER A 53 -42.76 8.14 -2.07
CA SER A 53 -41.94 7.60 -3.15
C SER A 53 -40.71 8.48 -3.30
N SER A 54 -39.88 8.49 -2.25
CA SER A 54 -38.45 8.66 -2.48
C SER A 54 -38.05 7.57 -3.46
N HIS A 55 -38.00 7.93 -4.74
CA HIS A 55 -37.02 7.36 -5.65
C HIS A 55 -35.67 7.64 -4.96
N ILE A 56 -35.30 6.75 -4.03
CA ILE A 56 -33.90 6.46 -3.80
C ILE A 56 -33.45 6.05 -5.19
N PRO A 57 -32.63 6.85 -5.89
CA PRO A 57 -32.07 6.38 -7.13
C PRO A 57 -31.38 5.07 -6.77
N SER A 58 -31.76 3.98 -7.44
CA SER A 58 -31.09 2.68 -7.35
C SER A 58 -29.64 2.75 -7.88
N SER A 59 -28.99 3.91 -7.81
CA SER A 59 -27.56 4.04 -8.02
C SER A 59 -26.90 3.37 -6.82
N PHE A 60 -26.13 2.32 -7.10
CA PHE A 60 -25.49 1.41 -6.16
C PHE A 60 -26.34 0.24 -5.65
N SER A 61 -27.12 -0.42 -6.53
CA SER A 61 -27.35 -1.86 -6.31
C SER A 61 -26.06 -2.60 -6.63
N PHE A 62 -25.19 -2.71 -5.65
CA PHE A 62 -24.07 -3.63 -5.75
C PHE A 62 -24.68 -5.06 -5.75
N SER A 63 -24.58 -5.76 -6.89
CA SER A 63 -25.12 -7.12 -7.01
C SER A 63 -24.31 -8.08 -6.14
N GLU A 64 -24.95 -9.10 -5.59
CA GLU A 64 -24.32 -10.22 -4.89
C GLU A 64 -23.14 -10.82 -5.70
N ASP A 65 -23.26 -10.85 -7.03
CA ASP A 65 -22.19 -11.29 -7.94
C ASP A 65 -20.92 -10.44 -7.84
N HIS A 66 -21.08 -9.14 -7.65
CA HIS A 66 -19.95 -8.23 -7.50
C HIS A 66 -19.25 -8.49 -6.15
N TYR A 67 -19.99 -8.94 -5.13
CA TYR A 67 -19.45 -9.14 -3.76
C TYR A 67 -18.60 -10.39 -3.81
N ASN A 68 -19.17 -11.45 -4.37
CA ASN A 68 -18.48 -12.71 -4.60
C ASN A 68 -17.24 -12.54 -5.50
N PHE A 69 -17.31 -11.71 -6.54
CA PHE A 69 -16.15 -11.39 -7.37
C PHE A 69 -15.04 -10.67 -6.58
N LEU A 70 -15.38 -9.63 -5.81
CA LEU A 70 -14.39 -8.92 -5.00
C LEU A 70 -13.80 -9.84 -3.92
N ASN A 71 -14.62 -10.67 -3.27
CA ASN A 71 -14.17 -11.61 -2.25
C ASN A 71 -13.16 -12.60 -2.85
N GLY A 72 -13.46 -13.18 -4.02
CA GLY A 72 -12.53 -14.07 -4.71
C GLY A 72 -11.21 -13.38 -5.08
N ARG A 73 -11.24 -12.08 -5.43
CA ARG A 73 -10.01 -11.31 -5.66
C ARG A 73 -9.23 -11.06 -4.37
N ILE A 74 -9.91 -10.79 -3.26
CA ILE A 74 -9.29 -10.62 -1.94
C ILE A 74 -8.66 -11.93 -1.48
N ASP A 75 -9.32 -13.07 -1.68
CA ASP A 75 -8.77 -14.39 -1.34
C ASP A 75 -7.51 -14.70 -2.15
N LEU A 76 -7.54 -14.44 -3.45
CA LEU A 76 -6.37 -14.61 -4.32
C LEU A 76 -5.22 -13.69 -3.91
N LEU A 77 -5.52 -12.43 -3.58
CA LEU A 77 -4.52 -11.48 -3.11
C LEU A 77 -3.93 -11.93 -1.78
N THR A 78 -4.75 -12.40 -0.85
CA THR A 78 -4.33 -12.93 0.45
C THR A 78 -3.39 -14.12 0.27
N SER A 79 -3.74 -15.06 -0.61
CA SER A 79 -2.88 -16.20 -0.94
C SER A 79 -1.54 -15.75 -1.55
N THR A 80 -1.58 -14.78 -2.44
CA THR A 80 -0.36 -14.22 -3.07
C THR A 80 0.54 -13.55 -2.04
N VAL A 81 -0.03 -12.75 -1.14
CA VAL A 81 0.70 -12.08 -0.05
C VAL A 81 1.32 -13.11 0.89
N ASN A 82 0.60 -14.17 1.26
CA ASN A 82 1.14 -15.25 2.08
C ASN A 82 2.31 -15.97 1.39
N GLY A 83 2.20 -16.24 0.09
CA GLY A 83 3.30 -16.82 -0.70
C GLY A 83 4.54 -15.91 -0.78
N LEU A 84 4.32 -14.61 -0.92
CA LEU A 84 5.39 -13.61 -0.87
C LEU A 84 6.04 -13.56 0.51
N GLN A 85 5.28 -13.62 1.59
CA GLN A 85 5.81 -13.65 2.96
C GLN A 85 6.75 -14.84 3.16
N HIS A 86 6.35 -16.05 2.75
CA HIS A 86 7.21 -17.23 2.82
C HIS A 86 8.49 -17.08 1.99
N THR A 87 8.40 -16.43 0.84
CA THR A 87 9.58 -16.15 -0.01
C THR A 87 10.54 -15.19 0.69
N VAL A 88 10.02 -14.13 1.30
CA VAL A 88 10.80 -13.17 2.09
C VAL A 88 11.47 -13.86 3.27
N ASP A 89 10.76 -14.71 4.01
CA ASP A 89 11.31 -15.45 5.15
C ASP A 89 12.48 -16.36 4.71
N GLY A 90 12.33 -17.07 3.58
CA GLY A 90 13.39 -17.91 3.02
C GLY A 90 14.62 -17.11 2.55
N LEU A 91 14.39 -15.93 1.97
CA LEU A 91 15.48 -15.01 1.61
C LEU A 91 16.20 -14.49 2.85
N GLN A 92 15.48 -14.13 3.91
CA GLN A 92 16.08 -13.68 5.17
C GLN A 92 17.00 -14.74 5.77
N GLN A 93 16.54 -16.00 5.83
CA GLN A 93 17.37 -17.12 6.30
C GLN A 93 18.64 -17.31 5.45
N SER A 94 18.52 -17.14 4.14
CA SER A 94 19.67 -17.24 3.22
C SER A 94 20.69 -16.13 3.46
N VAL A 95 20.22 -14.89 3.69
CA VAL A 95 21.06 -13.74 4.01
C VAL A 95 21.76 -13.93 5.37
N ASP A 96 21.05 -14.44 6.37
CA ASP A 96 21.64 -14.73 7.68
C ASP A 96 22.74 -15.80 7.58
N GLY A 97 22.49 -16.85 6.80
CA GLY A 97 23.48 -17.88 6.51
C GLY A 97 24.73 -17.34 5.79
N LEU A 98 24.54 -16.48 4.78
CA LEU A 98 25.64 -15.85 4.06
C LEU A 98 26.44 -14.90 4.96
N THR A 99 25.75 -14.16 5.84
CA THR A 99 26.39 -13.26 6.82
C THR A 99 27.27 -14.05 7.77
N SER A 100 26.80 -15.19 8.28
CA SER A 100 27.59 -16.07 9.15
C SER A 100 28.84 -16.60 8.45
N LEU A 101 28.71 -17.06 7.20
CA LEU A 101 29.84 -17.52 6.40
C LEU A 101 30.86 -16.40 6.18
N HIS A 102 30.40 -15.19 5.88
CA HIS A 102 31.28 -14.03 5.71
C HIS A 102 32.08 -13.73 7.00
N GLN A 103 31.43 -13.77 8.17
CA GLN A 103 32.13 -13.59 9.45
C GLN A 103 33.19 -14.68 9.69
N GLN A 104 32.88 -15.94 9.34
CA GLN A 104 33.86 -17.02 9.44
C GLN A 104 35.07 -16.82 8.51
N VAL A 105 34.84 -16.32 7.29
CA VAL A 105 35.91 -16.00 6.34
C VAL A 105 36.78 -14.86 6.87
N LEU A 106 36.18 -13.78 7.40
CA LEU A 106 36.92 -12.68 8.01
C LEU A 106 37.77 -13.14 9.20
N ALA A 107 37.22 -13.98 10.08
CA ALA A 107 37.97 -14.53 11.20
C ALA A 107 39.15 -15.40 10.73
N SER A 108 38.94 -16.22 9.70
CA SER A 108 39.99 -17.04 9.09
C SER A 108 41.09 -16.18 8.45
N GLN A 109 40.71 -15.11 7.76
CA GLN A 109 41.64 -14.15 7.18
C GLN A 109 42.46 -13.43 8.24
N GLN A 110 41.84 -12.98 9.33
CA GLN A 110 42.54 -12.36 10.45
C GLN A 110 43.54 -13.33 11.10
N ALA A 111 43.14 -14.59 11.32
CA ALA A 111 44.04 -15.61 11.85
C ALA A 111 45.24 -15.85 10.92
N LEU A 112 45.03 -15.88 9.60
CA LEU A 112 46.11 -16.00 8.63
C LEU A 112 47.03 -14.77 8.62
N ASN A 113 46.47 -13.56 8.67
CA ASN A 113 47.25 -12.32 8.75
C ASN A 113 48.12 -12.29 10.01
N SER A 114 47.57 -12.64 11.18
CA SER A 114 48.36 -12.73 12.42
C SER A 114 49.49 -13.76 12.30
N ARG A 115 49.25 -14.91 11.65
CA ARG A 115 50.29 -15.91 11.40
C ARG A 115 51.36 -15.41 10.43
N PHE A 116 50.96 -14.64 9.43
CA PHE A 116 51.88 -14.02 8.48
C PHE A 116 52.76 -12.97 9.18
N ASP A 117 52.18 -12.08 9.98
CA ASP A 117 52.93 -11.06 10.75
C ASP A 117 53.92 -11.70 11.72
N MET A 118 53.58 -12.85 12.31
CA MET A 118 54.51 -13.61 13.16
C MET A 118 55.67 -14.23 12.37
N MET A 119 55.44 -14.66 11.12
CA MET A 119 56.47 -15.26 10.28
C MET A 119 57.35 -14.22 9.58
N PHE A 120 56.77 -13.06 9.29
CA PHE A 120 57.43 -11.94 8.61
C PHE A 120 57.15 -10.65 9.38
N PRO A 121 57.83 -10.44 10.51
CA PRO A 121 57.64 -9.23 11.30
C PRO A 121 58.03 -8.00 10.47
N PRO A 122 57.27 -6.89 10.59
CA PRO A 122 57.62 -5.66 9.89
C PRO A 122 59.02 -5.19 10.32
N PRO A 123 59.80 -4.60 9.39
CA PRO A 123 61.12 -4.10 9.71
C PRO A 123 61.04 -3.03 10.81
N PRO A 124 62.02 -2.97 11.72
CA PRO A 124 62.02 -1.96 12.77
C PRO A 124 62.02 -0.55 12.16
N PRO A 125 61.34 0.42 12.79
CA PRO A 125 61.31 1.79 12.30
C PRO A 125 62.75 2.35 12.25
N LYS A 126 63.07 3.06 11.17
CA LYS A 126 64.33 3.80 11.05
C LYS A 126 64.20 5.06 11.92
N ASN A 127 64.94 5.09 13.03
CA ASN A 127 65.18 6.31 13.80
C ASN A 127 66.05 7.30 13.03
#